data_AF-A0A7Y9J1U7-F1
#
_entry.id   AF-A0A7Y9J1U7-F1
#
_cell.length_a   1.000
_cell.length_b   1.000
_cell.length_c   1.000
_cell.angle_alpha   90.00
_cell.angle_beta   90.00
_cell.angle_gamma   90.00
#
_symmetry.space_group_name_H-M   'P 1'
#
loop_
_entity.id
_entity.type
_entity.pdbx_description
1 polymer ?
#
loop_
_entity_poly.entity_id
_entity_poly.type
_entity_poly.pdbx_seq_one_letter_code
_entity_poly.pdbx_strand_id
1 'polypeptide(L)'
;MRLRPRTLGLAAALALSTTLVAGAAPATASPGVDLKAAQASRVYGADRVGTAVAASKSFSGGAADAVVLTRSDTFADALAGAPLASDKGGPLLMTSRTALQPEVAAAIRDTLKSTGTVYLLGDGNALSAGVEDAVRALGFRTQRVSGSDRFGTAVEIAKLLPAASTVSVVTGWNFPDGLAAGSLMGVVDTSSAHSIGVVLLSDGANLGPATQGYLAGRAFDTKLAVGGTAVTAVRKYETGWAELAGADRYDTAALVAKQFTSSAFFKDATTVIGVATGENWPDALAGSALLAYAGGPMLLTAKASLPASTRGAIDVIKADAVDNGRSITDVLVFGDQNSVSDAAYDAVVAAAG
;
A
#
# COMPACT_ATOMS: atom_id res chain seq x y z
N MET A 1 -11.89 -8.59 -7.29
CA MET A 1 -12.32 -9.78 -6.54
C MET A 1 -11.94 -9.52 -5.08
N ARG A 2 -12.87 -9.08 -4.23
CA ARG A 2 -12.52 -8.64 -2.86
C ARG A 2 -12.55 -9.87 -1.92
N LEU A 3 -11.48 -10.06 -1.15
CA LEU A 3 -11.30 -11.19 -0.23
C LEU A 3 -12.29 -11.08 0.94
N ARG A 4 -12.98 -12.17 1.26
CA ARG A 4 -13.79 -12.25 2.49
C ARG A 4 -12.86 -12.74 3.67
N PRO A 5 -13.14 -12.64 5.02
CA PRO A 5 -12.42 -13.33 6.15
C PRO A 5 -13.22 -14.50 6.88
N ARG A 6 -12.75 -15.78 7.03
CA ARG A 6 -13.50 -16.96 7.62
C ARG A 6 -12.81 -17.50 8.88
N THR A 7 -13.65 -17.77 9.88
CA THR A 7 -13.40 -18.49 11.12
C THR A 7 -12.94 -19.96 10.90
N LEU A 8 -11.70 -20.25 11.33
CA LEU A 8 -11.06 -21.51 11.80
C LEU A 8 -11.52 -22.92 11.34
N GLY A 9 -10.51 -23.74 10.96
CA GLY A 9 -10.50 -25.22 10.99
C GLY A 9 -9.38 -25.84 10.12
N LEU A 10 -8.30 -26.36 10.74
CA LEU A 10 -7.05 -26.86 10.11
C LEU A 10 -7.11 -28.36 9.71
N ALA A 11 -6.57 -28.78 8.55
CA ALA A 11 -5.89 -30.10 8.31
C ALA A 11 -5.34 -30.33 6.87
N ALA A 12 -4.01 -30.49 6.76
CA ALA A 12 -3.16 -31.41 5.96
C ALA A 12 -3.27 -31.64 4.41
N ALA A 13 -2.11 -31.38 3.76
CA ALA A 13 -1.24 -32.28 2.94
C ALA A 13 -1.36 -32.44 1.39
N LEU A 14 -0.37 -31.81 0.71
CA LEU A 14 0.56 -32.20 -0.39
C LEU A 14 0.32 -33.45 -1.30
N ALA A 15 0.52 -33.26 -2.64
CA ALA A 15 1.47 -34.04 -3.49
C ALA A 15 1.60 -33.54 -4.97
N LEU A 16 2.85 -33.22 -5.39
CA LEU A 16 3.62 -33.47 -6.67
C LEU A 16 2.94 -33.34 -8.08
N SER A 17 3.55 -32.92 -9.21
CA SER A 17 4.93 -32.65 -9.68
C SER A 17 4.98 -32.29 -11.21
N THR A 18 5.95 -31.45 -11.64
CA THR A 18 6.78 -31.44 -12.91
C THR A 18 6.10 -31.30 -14.31
N THR A 19 6.60 -30.64 -15.38
CA THR A 19 7.95 -30.20 -15.84
C THR A 19 7.87 -29.27 -17.08
N LEU A 20 8.98 -28.57 -17.37
CA LEU A 20 9.26 -27.54 -18.40
C LEU A 20 9.25 -27.98 -19.89
N VAL A 21 9.34 -27.02 -20.84
CA VAL A 21 10.51 -26.78 -21.75
C VAL A 21 10.31 -25.49 -22.60
N ALA A 22 11.44 -24.87 -22.98
CA ALA A 22 11.64 -23.51 -23.54
C ALA A 22 11.93 -23.45 -25.06
N GLY A 23 11.99 -22.22 -25.62
CA GLY A 23 12.88 -21.89 -26.76
C GLY A 23 12.56 -20.69 -27.69
N ALA A 24 13.28 -19.56 -27.49
CA ALA A 24 14.01 -18.67 -28.46
C ALA A 24 13.26 -17.95 -29.63
N ALA A 25 13.57 -16.75 -30.16
CA ALA A 25 14.68 -15.75 -30.11
C ALA A 25 14.13 -14.35 -30.59
N PRO A 26 14.94 -13.27 -30.79
CA PRO A 26 14.58 -11.89 -30.42
C PRO A 26 13.81 -11.05 -31.47
N ALA A 27 13.01 -10.07 -31.01
CA ALA A 27 12.44 -9.02 -31.86
C ALA A 27 12.38 -7.65 -31.13
N THR A 28 12.52 -6.61 -31.95
CA THR A 28 12.70 -5.19 -31.62
C THR A 28 11.56 -4.56 -30.84
N ALA A 29 11.89 -3.75 -29.83
CA ALA A 29 10.96 -3.12 -28.89
C ALA A 29 9.99 -2.11 -29.52
N SER A 30 8.70 -2.37 -29.31
CA SER A 30 7.59 -1.42 -29.16
C SER A 30 6.74 -1.93 -27.99
N PRO A 31 6.04 -1.10 -27.19
CA PRO A 31 5.44 -1.52 -25.94
C PRO A 31 4.21 -2.39 -26.18
N GLY A 32 4.44 -3.68 -26.37
CA GLY A 32 3.48 -4.76 -26.45
C GLY A 32 3.91 -5.85 -25.48
N VAL A 33 3.00 -6.20 -24.58
CA VAL A 33 3.21 -7.13 -23.46
C VAL A 33 3.29 -8.57 -24.01
N ASP A 34 4.36 -9.30 -23.65
CA ASP A 34 4.50 -10.74 -23.86
C ASP A 34 4.06 -11.47 -22.57
N LEU A 35 3.13 -12.42 -22.67
CA LEU A 35 2.46 -13.06 -21.52
C LEU A 35 2.39 -14.59 -21.66
N LYS A 36 3.23 -15.30 -20.90
CA LYS A 36 2.89 -16.56 -20.19
C LYS A 36 3.73 -16.70 -18.91
N ALA A 37 3.37 -15.89 -17.93
CA ALA A 37 3.69 -15.86 -16.50
C ALA A 37 2.57 -14.98 -15.87
N ALA A 38 2.49 -14.77 -14.55
CA ALA A 38 1.58 -13.76 -13.99
C ALA A 38 1.64 -12.45 -14.80
N GLN A 39 0.51 -11.78 -15.06
CA GLN A 39 0.48 -10.57 -15.90
C GLN A 39 1.25 -9.45 -15.21
N ALA A 40 2.55 -9.38 -15.52
CA ALA A 40 3.43 -8.40 -14.97
C ALA A 40 3.24 -7.08 -15.72
N SER A 41 2.90 -6.04 -14.97
CA SER A 41 2.66 -4.70 -15.50
C SER A 41 3.51 -3.70 -14.75
N ARG A 42 4.33 -2.94 -15.49
CA ARG A 42 5.01 -1.78 -14.94
C ARG A 42 4.02 -0.61 -14.85
N VAL A 43 3.81 -0.08 -13.65
CA VAL A 43 2.94 1.07 -13.37
C VAL A 43 3.83 2.27 -13.09
N TYR A 44 3.94 3.18 -14.05
CA TYR A 44 4.85 4.32 -13.97
C TYR A 44 4.38 5.50 -14.82
N GLY A 45 4.92 6.68 -14.51
CA GLY A 45 4.88 7.85 -15.37
C GLY A 45 6.24 8.51 -15.46
N ALA A 46 6.29 9.74 -15.98
CA ALA A 46 7.54 10.49 -16.14
C ALA A 46 8.23 10.81 -14.81
N ASP A 47 7.48 10.85 -13.72
CA ASP A 47 7.95 11.07 -12.35
C ASP A 47 7.00 10.43 -11.34
N ARG A 48 7.22 10.70 -10.04
CA ARG A 48 6.37 10.23 -8.95
C ARG A 48 4.89 10.63 -9.06
N VAL A 49 4.60 11.80 -9.61
CA VAL A 49 3.22 12.27 -9.82
C VAL A 49 2.61 11.45 -10.95
N GLY A 50 3.36 11.26 -12.04
CA GLY A 50 2.99 10.40 -13.15
C GLY A 50 2.74 8.94 -12.72
N THR A 51 3.56 8.36 -11.84
CA THR A 51 3.33 7.01 -11.31
C THR A 51 2.05 6.93 -10.49
N ALA A 52 1.77 7.92 -9.64
CA ALA A 52 0.51 7.97 -8.88
C ALA A 52 -0.71 8.10 -9.81
N VAL A 53 -0.61 8.93 -10.85
CA VAL A 53 -1.64 9.03 -11.91
C VAL A 53 -1.80 7.70 -12.65
N ALA A 54 -0.71 7.00 -12.99
CA ALA A 54 -0.78 5.70 -13.63
C ALA A 54 -1.47 4.65 -12.74
N ALA A 55 -1.16 4.61 -11.45
CA ALA A 55 -1.82 3.74 -10.48
C ALA A 55 -3.32 4.07 -10.32
N SER A 56 -3.70 5.35 -10.45
CA SER A 56 -5.10 5.78 -10.34
C SER A 56 -6.01 5.27 -11.44
N LYS A 57 -5.46 4.83 -12.59
CA LYS A 57 -6.24 4.29 -13.71
C LYS A 57 -7.00 3.00 -13.37
N SER A 58 -6.57 2.28 -12.35
CA SER A 58 -7.31 1.13 -11.81
C SER A 58 -8.64 1.51 -11.15
N PHE A 59 -8.89 2.81 -10.95
CA PHE A 59 -10.10 3.39 -10.35
C PHE A 59 -10.90 4.24 -11.34
N SER A 60 -10.56 4.23 -12.63
CA SER A 60 -11.23 5.02 -13.66
C SER A 60 -12.72 4.67 -13.80
N GLY A 61 -13.50 5.63 -14.27
CA GLY A 61 -14.94 5.45 -14.54
C GLY A 61 -15.85 6.18 -13.55
N GLY A 62 -15.32 7.12 -12.77
CA GLY A 62 -16.13 8.03 -11.94
C GLY A 62 -16.91 7.31 -10.83
N ALA A 63 -16.37 6.23 -10.28
CA ALA A 63 -17.03 5.40 -9.28
C ALA A 63 -16.43 5.54 -7.86
N ALA A 64 -15.24 6.14 -7.73
CA ALA A 64 -14.59 6.27 -6.42
C ALA A 64 -15.32 7.26 -5.52
N ASP A 65 -15.47 6.93 -4.24
CA ASP A 65 -16.08 7.82 -3.24
C ASP A 65 -15.12 8.93 -2.84
N ALA A 66 -13.81 8.66 -2.91
CA ALA A 66 -12.80 9.64 -2.58
C ALA A 66 -11.49 9.51 -3.37
N VAL A 67 -10.72 10.59 -3.34
CA VAL A 67 -9.30 10.62 -3.70
C VAL A 67 -8.56 11.13 -2.47
N VAL A 68 -7.49 10.46 -2.10
CA VAL A 68 -6.57 10.95 -1.08
C VAL A 68 -5.45 11.72 -1.78
N LEU A 69 -5.29 13.00 -1.47
CA LEU A 69 -4.31 13.89 -2.08
C LEU A 69 -3.25 14.29 -1.06
N THR A 70 -1.99 14.10 -1.41
CA THR A 70 -0.84 14.54 -0.62
C THR A 70 0.13 15.37 -1.45
N ARG A 71 1.07 16.04 -0.78
CA ARG A 71 2.24 16.65 -1.42
C ARG A 71 3.24 15.59 -1.90
N SER A 72 3.99 15.92 -2.94
CA SER A 72 4.87 14.97 -3.63
C SER A 72 6.33 14.99 -3.16
N ASP A 73 6.73 15.97 -2.36
CA ASP A 73 8.11 16.22 -1.93
C ASP A 73 8.44 15.69 -0.52
N THR A 74 7.44 15.23 0.25
CA THR A 74 7.66 14.54 1.54
C THR A 74 6.53 13.54 1.84
N PHE A 75 6.83 12.51 2.63
CA PHE A 75 5.91 11.41 2.97
C PHE A 75 5.13 11.61 4.28
N ALA A 76 5.51 12.60 5.10
CA ALA A 76 5.18 12.66 6.52
C ALA A 76 3.68 12.46 6.83
N ASP A 77 2.82 13.19 6.14
CA ASP A 77 1.36 13.16 6.34
C ASP A 77 0.67 12.03 5.58
N ALA A 78 1.38 11.33 4.68
CA ALA A 78 0.79 10.39 3.74
C ALA A 78 0.96 8.91 4.14
N LEU A 79 1.89 8.58 5.05
CA LEU A 79 2.18 7.19 5.43
C LEU A 79 0.95 6.44 5.97
N ALA A 80 -0.01 7.14 6.56
CA ALA A 80 -1.27 6.57 7.03
C ALA A 80 -2.43 6.66 6.01
N GLY A 81 -2.19 7.17 4.81
CA GLY A 81 -3.22 7.48 3.82
C GLY A 81 -3.74 6.29 3.02
N ALA A 82 -2.97 5.21 2.89
CA ALA A 82 -3.37 4.04 2.09
C ALA A 82 -4.67 3.36 2.60
N PRO A 83 -4.86 3.14 3.91
CA PRO A 83 -6.14 2.63 4.43
C PRO A 83 -7.33 3.53 4.13
N LEU A 84 -7.16 4.85 4.22
CA LEU A 84 -8.23 5.80 3.88
C LEU A 84 -8.59 5.75 2.39
N ALA A 85 -7.58 5.69 1.51
CA ALA A 85 -7.80 5.59 0.07
C ALA A 85 -8.58 4.31 -0.27
N SER A 86 -8.17 3.18 0.31
CA SER A 86 -8.82 1.89 0.10
C SER A 86 -10.25 1.82 0.66
N ASP A 87 -10.48 2.33 1.88
CA ASP A 87 -11.82 2.40 2.51
C ASP A 87 -12.82 3.17 1.64
N LYS A 88 -12.34 4.22 0.96
CA LYS A 88 -13.16 5.03 0.04
C LYS A 88 -13.10 4.58 -1.41
N GLY A 89 -12.51 3.41 -1.67
CA GLY A 89 -12.44 2.79 -2.99
C GLY A 89 -11.79 3.67 -4.05
N GLY A 90 -10.76 4.44 -3.68
CA GLY A 90 -10.11 5.36 -4.60
C GLY A 90 -8.60 5.47 -4.43
N PRO A 91 -7.94 6.28 -5.29
CA PRO A 91 -6.49 6.33 -5.33
C PRO A 91 -5.89 7.28 -4.29
N LEU A 92 -4.60 7.10 -4.04
CA LEU A 92 -3.73 8.11 -3.44
C LEU A 92 -2.96 8.82 -4.55
N LEU A 93 -3.24 10.11 -4.73
CA LEU A 93 -2.58 10.99 -5.69
C LEU A 93 -1.62 11.96 -4.99
N MET A 94 -0.66 12.46 -5.76
CA MET A 94 0.39 13.34 -5.27
C MET A 94 0.45 14.60 -6.11
N THR A 95 0.66 15.74 -5.47
CA THR A 95 0.77 17.04 -6.15
C THR A 95 1.85 17.93 -5.54
N SER A 96 2.17 19.07 -6.14
CA SER A 96 3.07 20.03 -5.51
C SER A 96 2.37 20.75 -4.37
N ARG A 97 3.12 21.33 -3.44
CA ARG A 97 2.54 22.07 -2.29
C ARG A 97 1.64 23.23 -2.72
N THR A 98 1.97 23.88 -3.84
CA THR A 98 1.43 25.18 -4.21
C THR A 98 0.57 25.15 -5.47
N ALA A 99 0.57 24.05 -6.23
CA ALA A 99 -0.20 23.93 -7.47
C ALA A 99 -0.68 22.50 -7.71
N LEU A 100 -1.96 22.36 -8.02
CA LEU A 100 -2.56 21.13 -8.53
C LEU A 100 -2.15 20.94 -10.00
N GLN A 101 -1.33 19.93 -10.30
CA GLN A 101 -0.89 19.71 -11.67
C GLN A 101 -2.06 19.27 -12.58
N PRO A 102 -2.05 19.62 -13.88
CA PRO A 102 -3.11 19.26 -14.81
C PRO A 102 -3.41 17.76 -14.89
N GLU A 103 -2.37 16.91 -14.85
CA GLU A 103 -2.51 15.45 -14.88
C GLU A 103 -3.17 14.90 -13.60
N VAL A 104 -2.93 15.53 -12.45
CA VAL A 104 -3.59 15.18 -11.18
C VAL A 104 -5.06 15.63 -11.24
N ALA A 105 -5.33 16.84 -11.75
CA ALA A 105 -6.70 17.33 -11.93
C ALA A 105 -7.52 16.46 -12.91
N ALA A 106 -6.86 15.91 -13.94
CA ALA A 106 -7.49 14.97 -14.87
C ALA A 106 -7.78 13.63 -14.16
N ALA A 107 -6.82 13.08 -13.42
CA ALA A 107 -7.00 11.85 -12.65
C ALA A 107 -8.12 11.96 -11.60
N ILE A 108 -8.23 13.10 -10.90
CA ILE A 108 -9.33 13.37 -9.96
C ILE A 108 -10.69 13.29 -10.69
N ARG A 109 -10.81 13.92 -11.86
CA ARG A 109 -12.07 13.91 -12.65
C ARG A 109 -12.43 12.53 -13.18
N ASP A 110 -11.44 11.74 -13.57
CA ASP A 110 -11.65 10.41 -14.15
C ASP A 110 -12.05 9.36 -13.10
N THR A 111 -11.57 9.52 -11.87
CA THR A 111 -11.75 8.53 -10.79
C THR A 111 -12.96 8.83 -9.90
N LEU A 112 -13.17 10.09 -9.53
CA LEU A 112 -14.22 10.46 -8.59
C LEU A 112 -15.60 10.48 -9.21
N LYS A 113 -16.57 9.96 -8.45
CA LYS A 113 -17.98 10.28 -8.69
C LYS A 113 -18.24 11.77 -8.44
N SER A 114 -19.25 12.34 -9.08
CA SER A 114 -19.60 13.77 -8.98
C SER A 114 -19.89 14.27 -7.55
N THR A 115 -20.25 13.36 -6.63
CA THR A 115 -20.51 13.65 -5.22
C THR A 115 -19.35 13.27 -4.29
N GLY A 116 -18.24 12.80 -4.85
CA GLY A 116 -17.06 12.36 -4.14
C GLY A 116 -16.28 13.49 -3.48
N THR A 117 -15.37 13.10 -2.58
CA THR A 117 -14.57 14.03 -1.77
C THR A 117 -13.10 13.83 -2.04
N VAL A 118 -12.35 14.92 -2.20
CA VAL A 118 -10.88 14.88 -2.14
C VAL A 118 -10.44 15.13 -0.70
N TYR A 119 -9.74 14.16 -0.10
CA TYR A 119 -9.12 14.31 1.21
C TYR A 119 -7.72 14.88 1.06
N LEU A 120 -7.47 16.09 1.58
CA LEU A 120 -6.16 16.73 1.53
C LEU A 120 -5.39 16.38 2.79
N LEU A 121 -4.32 15.61 2.67
CA LEU A 121 -3.49 15.22 3.81
C LEU A 121 -2.50 16.32 4.16
N GLY A 122 -2.51 16.73 5.43
CA GLY A 122 -1.67 17.78 5.97
C GLY A 122 -2.31 19.16 5.96
N ASP A 123 -1.68 20.07 6.69
CA ASP A 123 -2.12 21.44 6.87
C ASP A 123 -1.95 22.30 5.60
N GLY A 124 -2.19 23.61 5.71
CA GLY A 124 -1.97 24.56 4.61
C GLY A 124 -0.51 24.68 4.15
N ASN A 125 0.47 24.27 4.98
CA ASN A 125 1.87 24.21 4.58
C ASN A 125 2.15 22.98 3.72
N ALA A 126 1.47 21.86 3.99
CA ALA A 126 1.58 20.67 3.18
C ALA A 126 0.93 20.86 1.80
N LEU A 127 -0.32 21.29 1.79
CA LEU A 127 -1.09 21.61 0.59
C LEU A 127 -1.77 22.96 0.76
N SER A 128 -1.30 23.96 0.01
CA SER A 128 -1.77 25.34 0.10
C SER A 128 -3.26 25.49 -0.17
N ALA A 129 -3.83 26.63 0.24
CA ALA A 129 -5.20 27.01 -0.13
C ALA A 129 -5.40 27.01 -1.65
N GLY A 130 -4.39 27.40 -2.44
CA GLY A 130 -4.47 27.37 -3.90
C GLY A 130 -4.67 25.97 -4.49
N VAL A 131 -4.10 24.93 -3.88
CA VAL A 131 -4.36 23.53 -4.27
C VAL A 131 -5.80 23.15 -3.93
N GLU A 132 -6.27 23.51 -2.73
CA GLU A 132 -7.62 23.21 -2.28
C GLU A 132 -8.68 23.91 -3.15
N ASP A 133 -8.47 25.18 -3.47
CA ASP A 133 -9.35 25.95 -4.34
C ASP A 133 -9.33 25.43 -5.78
N ALA A 134 -8.16 25.00 -6.29
CA ALA A 134 -8.08 24.34 -7.59
C ALA A 134 -8.91 23.06 -7.64
N VAL A 135 -8.90 22.24 -6.58
CA VAL A 135 -9.75 21.05 -6.48
C VAL A 135 -11.24 21.42 -6.43
N ARG A 136 -11.61 22.43 -5.65
CA ARG A 136 -13.02 22.93 -5.60
C ARG A 136 -13.48 23.46 -6.95
N ALA A 137 -12.60 24.11 -7.70
CA ALA A 137 -12.89 24.60 -9.05
C ALA A 137 -13.15 23.47 -10.06
N LEU A 138 -12.70 22.23 -9.78
CA LEU A 138 -13.09 21.04 -10.55
C LEU A 138 -14.52 20.57 -10.26
N GLY A 139 -15.20 21.14 -9.25
CA GLY A 139 -16.55 20.77 -8.83
C GLY A 139 -16.61 19.74 -7.69
N PHE A 140 -15.48 19.38 -7.09
CA PHE A 140 -15.43 18.38 -6.01
C PHE A 140 -15.39 19.01 -4.63
N ARG A 141 -15.90 18.26 -3.64
CA ARG A 141 -15.76 18.62 -2.23
C ARG A 141 -14.32 18.37 -1.78
N THR A 142 -13.86 19.19 -0.84
CA THR A 142 -12.56 19.01 -0.18
C THR A 142 -12.77 18.78 1.31
N GLN A 143 -11.98 17.87 1.87
CA GLN A 143 -11.86 17.71 3.32
C GLN A 143 -10.37 17.66 3.68
N ARG A 144 -9.89 18.64 4.43
CA ARG A 144 -8.54 18.64 4.95
C ARG A 144 -8.44 17.73 6.16
N VAL A 145 -7.39 16.90 6.20
CA VAL A 145 -7.11 15.96 7.30
C VAL A 145 -5.71 16.25 7.79
N SER A 146 -5.60 16.88 8.96
CA SER A 146 -4.33 17.38 9.49
C SER A 146 -4.35 17.43 11.01
N GLY A 147 -3.28 16.97 11.65
CA GLY A 147 -3.00 17.25 13.05
C GLY A 147 -1.99 18.38 13.22
N SER A 148 -1.51 18.57 14.45
CA SER A 148 -0.42 19.52 14.76
C SER A 148 0.93 19.14 14.13
N ASP A 149 1.10 17.86 13.81
CA ASP A 149 2.27 17.27 13.19
C ASP A 149 1.87 15.96 12.46
N ARG A 150 2.85 15.24 11.91
CA ARG A 150 2.64 13.97 11.19
C ARG A 150 1.94 12.90 12.04
N PHE A 151 2.20 12.87 13.34
CA PHE A 151 1.61 11.89 14.26
C PHE A 151 0.13 12.22 14.49
N GLY A 152 -0.16 13.51 14.71
CA GLY A 152 -1.53 14.02 14.75
C GLY A 152 -2.28 13.79 13.44
N THR A 153 -1.66 14.03 12.27
CA THR A 153 -2.29 13.78 10.97
C THR A 153 -2.67 12.30 10.81
N ALA A 154 -1.80 11.37 11.20
CA ALA A 154 -2.14 9.95 11.19
C ALA A 154 -3.34 9.61 12.10
N VAL A 155 -3.43 10.26 13.27
CA VAL A 155 -4.60 10.12 14.16
C VAL A 155 -5.88 10.69 13.52
N GLU A 156 -5.82 11.84 12.86
CA GLU A 156 -6.99 12.40 12.16
C GLU A 156 -7.43 11.52 10.99
N ILE A 157 -6.50 10.88 10.28
CA ILE A 157 -6.81 9.87 9.26
C ILE A 157 -7.50 8.66 9.91
N ALA A 158 -6.96 8.15 11.03
CA ALA A 158 -7.52 6.99 11.72
C ALA A 158 -8.95 7.24 12.23
N LYS A 159 -9.29 8.47 12.64
CA LYS A 159 -10.67 8.85 13.02
C LYS A 159 -11.69 8.75 11.88
N LEU A 160 -11.24 8.79 10.62
CA LEU A 160 -12.10 8.60 9.44
C LEU A 160 -12.37 7.13 9.12
N LEU A 161 -11.77 6.20 9.89
CA LEU A 161 -11.86 4.75 9.74
C LEU A 161 -12.47 4.12 11.01
N PRO A 162 -13.71 4.47 11.38
CA PRO A 162 -14.30 4.06 12.66
C PRO A 162 -14.58 2.56 12.77
N ALA A 163 -14.58 1.83 11.66
CA ALA A 163 -14.77 0.37 11.61
C ALA A 163 -13.47 -0.43 11.82
N ALA A 164 -12.33 0.24 11.98
CA ALA A 164 -11.04 -0.44 12.12
C ALA A 164 -10.97 -1.23 13.42
N SER A 165 -10.79 -2.54 13.30
CA SER A 165 -10.54 -3.46 14.42
C SER A 165 -9.06 -3.83 14.55
N THR A 166 -8.24 -3.44 13.57
CA THR A 166 -6.78 -3.64 13.58
C THR A 166 -6.06 -2.30 13.61
N VAL A 167 -4.94 -2.24 14.35
CA VAL A 167 -4.04 -1.08 14.36
C VAL A 167 -2.62 -1.51 14.07
N SER A 168 -1.95 -0.76 13.19
CA SER A 168 -0.51 -0.83 13.00
C SER A 168 0.17 0.45 13.48
N VAL A 169 1.31 0.31 14.15
CA VAL A 169 2.23 1.40 14.47
C VAL A 169 3.51 1.22 13.66
N VAL A 170 3.91 2.28 12.96
CA VAL A 170 5.19 2.41 12.25
C VAL A 170 5.92 3.67 12.72
N THR A 171 7.23 3.79 12.49
CA THR A 171 7.93 5.04 12.82
C THR A 171 7.52 6.18 11.89
N GLY A 172 7.28 7.37 12.44
CA GLY A 172 7.02 8.58 11.63
C GLY A 172 8.28 9.21 11.01
N TRP A 173 9.47 8.71 11.33
CA TRP A 173 10.76 9.30 10.94
C TRP A 173 11.39 8.64 9.71
N ASN A 174 10.86 7.51 9.26
CA ASN A 174 11.31 6.81 8.05
C ASN A 174 10.07 6.24 7.32
N PHE A 175 10.24 5.87 6.05
CA PHE A 175 9.11 5.50 5.19
C PHE A 175 8.86 4.00 4.97
N PRO A 176 9.88 3.11 4.81
CA PRO A 176 9.65 1.80 4.19
C PRO A 176 8.61 0.93 4.90
N ASP A 177 8.66 0.93 6.23
CA ASP A 177 7.76 0.15 7.08
C ASP A 177 6.30 0.61 6.94
N GLY A 178 6.08 1.92 6.84
CA GLY A 178 4.76 2.52 6.60
C GLY A 178 4.20 2.20 5.22
N LEU A 179 5.06 2.16 4.19
CA LEU A 179 4.63 1.80 2.83
C LEU A 179 4.15 0.35 2.75
N ALA A 180 4.87 -0.58 3.39
CA ALA A 180 4.44 -1.98 3.47
C ALA A 180 3.17 -2.12 4.31
N ALA A 181 3.16 -1.55 5.53
CA ALA A 181 2.03 -1.63 6.46
C ALA A 181 0.74 -1.03 5.88
N GLY A 182 0.84 0.05 5.09
CA GLY A 182 -0.31 0.69 4.46
C GLY A 182 -1.15 -0.27 3.60
N SER A 183 -0.48 -1.15 2.85
CA SER A 183 -1.15 -2.12 1.99
C SER A 183 -1.95 -3.15 2.81
N LEU A 184 -1.38 -3.64 3.92
CA LEU A 184 -2.06 -4.58 4.83
C LEU A 184 -3.19 -3.91 5.62
N MET A 185 -2.97 -2.69 6.12
CA MET A 185 -3.98 -1.99 6.92
C MET A 185 -5.16 -1.50 6.09
N GLY A 186 -4.97 -1.28 4.79
CA GLY A 186 -6.05 -0.89 3.91
C GLY A 186 -6.90 -2.04 3.36
N VAL A 187 -6.70 -3.27 3.81
CA VAL A 187 -7.57 -4.40 3.44
C VAL A 187 -9.01 -4.09 3.84
N VAL A 188 -9.94 -4.30 2.92
CA VAL A 188 -11.37 -4.03 3.11
C VAL A 188 -12.11 -5.32 3.44
N ASP A 189 -12.84 -5.32 4.55
CA ASP A 189 -13.81 -6.37 4.82
C ASP A 189 -15.00 -6.19 3.88
N THR A 190 -15.19 -7.17 3.00
CA THR A 190 -16.31 -7.21 2.05
C THR A 190 -17.70 -7.16 2.67
N SER A 191 -17.86 -7.56 3.94
CA SER A 191 -19.18 -7.57 4.58
C SER A 191 -19.61 -6.17 5.02
N SER A 192 -18.65 -5.37 5.50
CA SER A 192 -18.85 -3.98 5.90
C SER A 192 -18.53 -2.97 4.79
N ALA A 193 -17.81 -3.39 3.74
CA ALA A 193 -17.21 -2.54 2.72
C ALA A 193 -16.25 -1.48 3.28
N HIS A 194 -15.69 -1.72 4.47
CA HIS A 194 -14.78 -0.82 5.16
C HIS A 194 -13.39 -1.41 5.38
N SER A 195 -12.39 -0.53 5.43
CA SER A 195 -11.03 -0.92 5.82
C SER A 195 -11.02 -1.41 7.26
N ILE A 196 -10.36 -2.56 7.48
CA ILE A 196 -10.28 -3.18 8.81
C ILE A 196 -9.13 -2.61 9.65
N GLY A 197 -8.26 -1.80 9.07
CA GLY A 197 -7.01 -1.36 9.68
C GLY A 197 -6.79 0.15 9.68
N VAL A 198 -6.07 0.62 10.68
CA VAL A 198 -5.50 1.98 10.72
C VAL A 198 -3.99 1.93 10.89
N VAL A 199 -3.30 2.94 10.34
CA VAL A 199 -1.88 3.16 10.57
C VAL A 199 -1.72 4.38 11.48
N LEU A 200 -0.98 4.20 12.58
CA LEU A 200 -0.53 5.25 13.48
C LEU A 200 1.00 5.37 13.41
N LEU A 201 1.52 6.52 13.82
CA LEU A 201 2.96 6.80 13.77
C LEU A 201 3.55 6.88 15.18
N SER A 202 4.71 6.26 15.40
CA SER A 202 5.52 6.43 16.60
C SER A 202 6.54 7.55 16.42
N ASP A 203 6.70 8.38 17.44
CA ASP A 203 7.79 9.35 17.54
C ASP A 203 9.10 8.66 17.92
N GLY A 204 9.68 8.02 16.91
CA GLY A 204 10.89 7.22 17.07
C GLY A 204 10.62 6.05 18.00
N ALA A 205 11.48 5.88 19.01
CA ALA A 205 11.37 4.82 20.00
C ALA A 205 10.31 5.09 21.08
N ASN A 206 9.44 6.10 20.93
CA ASN A 206 8.30 6.37 21.80
C ASN A 206 7.04 6.47 20.95
N LEU A 207 5.85 6.19 21.51
CA LEU A 207 4.61 6.32 20.75
C LEU A 207 4.26 7.79 20.45
N GLY A 208 4.68 8.72 21.32
CA GLY A 208 4.24 10.12 21.26
C GLY A 208 2.81 10.31 21.80
N PRO A 209 2.44 11.53 22.18
CA PRO A 209 1.16 11.80 22.85
C PRO A 209 -0.06 11.58 21.94
N ALA A 210 0.03 11.90 20.65
CA ALA A 210 -1.07 11.73 19.70
C ALA A 210 -1.48 10.25 19.58
N THR A 211 -0.52 9.37 19.31
CA THR A 211 -0.76 7.93 19.16
C THR A 211 -1.19 7.29 20.48
N GLN A 212 -0.58 7.66 21.61
CA GLN A 212 -1.04 7.20 22.93
C GLN A 212 -2.49 7.61 23.21
N GLY A 213 -2.84 8.86 22.93
CA GLY A 213 -4.19 9.38 23.13
C GLY A 213 -5.23 8.68 22.26
N TYR A 214 -4.87 8.32 21.02
CA TYR A 214 -5.77 7.56 20.16
C TYR A 214 -5.95 6.11 20.64
N LEU A 215 -4.88 5.45 21.09
CA LEU A 215 -4.95 4.07 21.59
C LEU A 215 -5.66 3.96 22.95
N ALA A 216 -5.58 5.00 23.78
CA ALA A 216 -6.16 4.99 25.13
C ALA A 216 -7.67 4.68 25.12
N GLY A 217 -8.06 3.63 25.84
CA GLY A 217 -9.46 3.22 25.97
C GLY A 217 -10.07 2.57 24.72
N ARG A 218 -9.28 2.30 23.68
CA ARG A 218 -9.72 1.57 22.48
C ARG A 218 -9.25 0.12 22.53
N ALA A 219 -10.14 -0.80 22.19
CA ALA A 219 -9.80 -2.20 21.96
C ALA A 219 -9.57 -2.42 20.47
N PHE A 220 -8.56 -3.20 20.14
CA PHE A 220 -8.28 -3.70 18.79
C PHE A 220 -8.15 -5.22 18.88
N ASP A 221 -8.72 -5.92 17.91
CA ASP A 221 -8.61 -7.38 17.78
C ASP A 221 -7.17 -7.77 17.44
N THR A 222 -6.48 -6.94 16.66
CA THR A 222 -5.09 -7.15 16.25
C THR A 222 -4.28 -5.85 16.37
N LYS A 223 -3.07 -5.97 16.92
CA LYS A 223 -2.12 -4.86 17.08
C LYS A 223 -0.78 -5.24 16.47
N LEU A 224 -0.27 -4.44 15.54
CA LEU A 224 0.97 -4.68 14.80
C LEU A 224 1.98 -3.56 15.02
N ALA A 225 3.20 -3.89 15.41
CA ALA A 225 4.32 -2.97 15.39
C ALA A 225 5.23 -3.35 14.22
N VAL A 226 5.33 -2.47 13.23
CA VAL A 226 6.07 -2.73 11.99
C VAL A 226 7.32 -1.86 11.97
N GLY A 227 8.49 -2.52 11.92
CA GLY A 227 9.80 -1.90 12.02
C GLY A 227 10.35 -1.85 13.45
N GLY A 228 11.66 -2.05 13.61
CA GLY A 228 12.31 -2.15 14.92
C GLY A 228 12.13 -0.92 15.83
N THR A 229 12.02 0.28 15.23
CA THR A 229 11.75 1.52 15.97
C THR A 229 10.35 1.53 16.57
N ALA A 230 9.34 1.10 15.82
CA ALA A 230 7.97 1.00 16.31
C ALA A 230 7.84 -0.12 17.36
N VAL A 231 8.51 -1.26 17.17
CA VAL A 231 8.60 -2.34 18.16
C VAL A 231 9.17 -1.82 19.49
N THR A 232 10.26 -1.05 19.42
CA THR A 232 10.85 -0.42 20.61
C THR A 232 9.87 0.56 21.27
N ALA A 233 9.09 1.30 20.48
CA ALA A 233 8.08 2.21 20.99
C ALA A 233 6.95 1.49 21.72
N VAL A 234 6.32 0.47 21.12
CA VAL A 234 5.14 -0.19 21.71
C VAL A 234 5.47 -0.95 23.00
N ARG A 235 6.64 -1.61 23.05
CA ARG A 235 7.08 -2.43 24.21
C ARG A 235 7.14 -1.65 25.52
N LYS A 236 7.28 -0.32 25.46
CA LYS A 236 7.32 0.56 26.64
C LYS A 236 5.96 0.77 27.29
N TYR A 237 4.87 0.57 26.55
CA TYR A 237 3.52 0.96 26.97
C TYR A 237 2.61 -0.24 27.17
N GLU A 238 2.69 -1.24 26.31
CA GLU A 238 1.79 -2.38 26.35
C GLU A 238 2.42 -3.63 25.73
N THR A 239 2.02 -4.80 26.19
CA THR A 239 2.33 -6.09 25.59
C THR A 239 1.25 -6.52 24.59
N GLY A 240 1.44 -7.66 23.92
CA GLY A 240 0.44 -8.23 23.00
C GLY A 240 0.42 -7.62 21.60
N TRP A 241 1.47 -6.91 21.22
CA TRP A 241 1.69 -6.48 19.83
C TRP A 241 2.37 -7.60 19.06
N ALA A 242 1.88 -7.91 17.85
CA ALA A 242 2.63 -8.70 16.90
C ALA A 242 3.73 -7.81 16.28
N GLU A 243 4.97 -8.28 16.37
CA GLU A 243 6.16 -7.50 16.00
C GLU A 243 6.67 -7.97 14.64
N LEU A 244 6.59 -7.10 13.64
CA LEU A 244 7.10 -7.34 12.29
C LEU A 244 8.31 -6.44 12.07
N ALA A 245 9.49 -6.91 12.46
CA ALA A 245 10.75 -6.19 12.31
C ALA A 245 11.83 -7.10 11.74
N GLY A 246 12.28 -6.79 10.53
CA GLY A 246 13.39 -7.47 9.86
C GLY A 246 14.73 -6.80 10.13
N ALA A 247 15.81 -7.36 9.58
CA ALA A 247 17.14 -6.77 9.68
C ALA A 247 17.26 -5.48 8.85
N ASP A 248 16.50 -5.39 7.75
CA ASP A 248 16.37 -4.19 6.95
C ASP A 248 14.92 -3.92 6.47
N ARG A 249 14.78 -2.96 5.56
CA ARG A 249 13.49 -2.54 4.98
C ARG A 249 12.84 -3.61 4.11
N TYR A 250 13.64 -4.44 3.46
CA TYR A 250 13.18 -5.51 2.58
C TYR A 250 12.69 -6.68 3.41
N ASP A 251 13.42 -7.04 4.46
CA ASP A 251 13.00 -8.04 5.43
C ASP A 251 11.71 -7.64 6.15
N THR A 252 11.59 -6.39 6.58
CA THR A 252 10.38 -5.89 7.24
C THR A 252 9.18 -5.92 6.30
N ALA A 253 9.33 -5.42 5.06
CA ALA A 253 8.30 -5.51 4.04
C ALA A 253 7.92 -6.97 3.71
N ALA A 254 8.88 -7.89 3.66
CA ALA A 254 8.65 -9.31 3.46
C ALA A 254 7.84 -9.94 4.61
N LEU A 255 8.09 -9.54 5.87
CA LEU A 255 7.31 -10.00 7.03
C LEU A 255 5.85 -9.50 6.98
N VAL A 256 5.64 -8.25 6.55
CA VAL A 256 4.29 -7.70 6.32
C VAL A 256 3.61 -8.44 5.17
N ALA A 257 4.32 -8.66 4.06
CA ALA A 257 3.77 -9.34 2.90
C ALA A 257 3.33 -10.77 3.20
N LYS A 258 4.03 -11.49 4.08
CA LYS A 258 3.61 -12.83 4.53
C LYS A 258 2.31 -12.82 5.34
N GLN A 259 1.86 -11.68 5.87
CA GLN A 259 0.53 -11.61 6.50
C GLN A 259 -0.60 -11.75 5.48
N PHE A 260 -0.30 -11.61 4.17
CA PHE A 260 -1.26 -11.84 3.09
C PHE A 260 -1.65 -13.31 2.87
N THR A 261 -1.00 -14.23 3.60
CA THR A 261 -1.39 -15.65 3.68
C THR A 261 -2.05 -15.98 5.04
N SER A 262 -2.24 -14.98 5.91
CA SER A 262 -2.78 -15.18 7.26
C SER A 262 -4.31 -15.17 7.24
N SER A 263 -4.90 -16.20 7.85
CA SER A 263 -6.34 -16.26 8.07
C SER A 263 -6.88 -15.18 9.02
N ALA A 264 -6.00 -14.47 9.74
CA ALA A 264 -6.36 -13.29 10.52
C ALA A 264 -6.82 -12.13 9.61
N PHE A 265 -6.34 -12.07 8.37
CA PHE A 265 -6.63 -10.99 7.43
C PHE A 265 -7.44 -11.44 6.20
N PHE A 266 -7.29 -12.70 5.74
CA PHE A 266 -7.79 -13.14 4.42
C PHE A 266 -8.49 -14.53 4.45
N LYS A 267 -9.58 -14.72 3.66
CA LYS A 267 -10.19 -16.04 3.36
C LYS A 267 -9.56 -16.72 2.18
N ASP A 268 -9.38 -15.96 1.11
CA ASP A 268 -8.92 -16.52 -0.15
C ASP A 268 -7.48 -16.09 -0.34
N ALA A 269 -6.73 -16.93 -1.04
CA ALA A 269 -5.34 -16.63 -1.30
C ALA A 269 -5.20 -15.39 -2.19
N THR A 270 -4.12 -14.67 -1.93
CA THR A 270 -3.71 -13.47 -2.65
C THR A 270 -3.34 -13.82 -4.08
N THR A 271 -3.94 -13.11 -5.05
CA THR A 271 -3.66 -13.31 -6.48
C THR A 271 -2.92 -12.13 -7.10
N VAL A 272 -2.68 -11.06 -6.35
CA VAL A 272 -1.98 -9.86 -6.81
C VAL A 272 -0.86 -9.52 -5.84
N ILE A 273 0.32 -9.23 -6.37
CA ILE A 273 1.43 -8.66 -5.60
C ILE A 273 1.87 -7.37 -6.27
N GLY A 274 2.47 -6.48 -5.49
CA GLY A 274 3.16 -5.34 -6.05
C GLY A 274 4.53 -5.13 -5.45
N VAL A 275 5.42 -4.56 -6.26
CA VAL A 275 6.81 -4.30 -5.89
C VAL A 275 7.15 -2.87 -6.28
N ALA A 276 7.83 -2.14 -5.40
CA ALA A 276 8.52 -0.90 -5.75
C ALA A 276 9.93 -0.87 -5.15
N THR A 277 10.72 0.12 -5.55
CA THR A 277 12.03 0.32 -4.91
C THR A 277 11.89 0.64 -3.43
N GLY A 278 12.72 0.03 -2.59
CA GLY A 278 12.85 0.40 -1.19
C GLY A 278 13.78 1.60 -0.97
N GLU A 279 14.47 2.08 -2.01
CA GLU A 279 15.48 3.15 -1.91
C GLU A 279 14.86 4.55 -1.93
N ASN A 280 13.60 4.66 -2.36
CA ASN A 280 12.79 5.88 -2.36
C ASN A 280 11.33 5.53 -2.01
N TRP A 281 10.46 6.52 -1.81
CA TRP A 281 9.13 6.33 -1.23
C TRP A 281 7.91 6.57 -2.15
N PRO A 282 7.92 7.49 -3.15
CA PRO A 282 6.67 7.95 -3.76
C PRO A 282 5.90 6.87 -4.52
N ASP A 283 6.60 6.03 -5.30
CA ASP A 283 5.95 5.01 -6.13
C ASP A 283 5.29 3.93 -5.27
N ALA A 284 5.98 3.50 -4.20
CA ALA A 284 5.42 2.57 -3.23
C ALA A 284 4.27 3.18 -2.42
N LEU A 285 4.22 4.50 -2.20
CA LEU A 285 3.11 5.13 -1.50
C LEU A 285 1.81 5.03 -2.30
N ALA A 286 1.84 5.43 -3.57
CA ALA A 286 0.68 5.31 -4.46
C ALA A 286 0.32 3.84 -4.73
N GLY A 287 1.34 3.00 -4.95
CA GLY A 287 1.13 1.56 -5.15
C GLY A 287 0.57 0.86 -3.92
N SER A 288 0.95 1.26 -2.71
CA SER A 288 0.44 0.70 -1.45
C SER A 288 -1.06 0.95 -1.30
N ALA A 289 -1.54 2.14 -1.68
CA ALA A 289 -2.97 2.44 -1.72
C ALA A 289 -3.73 1.57 -2.76
N LEU A 290 -3.16 1.38 -3.97
CA LEU A 290 -3.76 0.49 -4.96
C LEU A 290 -3.80 -0.96 -4.47
N LEU A 291 -2.72 -1.44 -3.87
CA LEU A 291 -2.62 -2.82 -3.39
C LEU A 291 -3.48 -3.09 -2.16
N ALA A 292 -3.65 -2.10 -1.28
CA ALA A 292 -4.65 -2.15 -0.21
C ALA A 292 -6.05 -2.42 -0.76
N TYR A 293 -6.42 -1.72 -1.84
CA TYR A 293 -7.71 -1.91 -2.51
C TYR A 293 -7.80 -3.26 -3.25
N ALA A 294 -6.70 -3.66 -3.92
CA ALA A 294 -6.64 -4.88 -4.69
C ALA A 294 -6.52 -6.16 -3.81
N GLY A 295 -6.17 -6.01 -2.54
CA GLY A 295 -5.95 -7.11 -1.60
C GLY A 295 -4.60 -7.80 -1.80
N GLY A 296 -3.54 -7.05 -2.12
CA GLY A 296 -2.18 -7.56 -2.31
C GLY A 296 -1.14 -6.84 -1.46
N PRO A 297 0.04 -7.44 -1.22
CA PRO A 297 1.11 -6.82 -0.47
C PRO A 297 1.93 -5.85 -1.32
N MET A 298 2.34 -4.73 -0.71
CA MET A 298 3.45 -3.92 -1.19
C MET A 298 4.78 -4.49 -0.69
N LEU A 299 5.50 -5.16 -1.58
CA LEU A 299 6.87 -5.64 -1.38
C LEU A 299 7.87 -4.55 -1.81
N LEU A 300 9.08 -4.62 -1.27
CA LEU A 300 10.17 -3.71 -1.62
C LEU A 300 11.34 -4.46 -2.27
N THR A 301 11.98 -3.83 -3.25
CA THR A 301 13.18 -4.34 -3.92
C THR A 301 14.30 -3.30 -3.91
N ALA A 302 15.56 -3.75 -3.97
CA ALA A 302 16.64 -2.84 -4.36
C ALA A 302 16.49 -2.49 -5.84
N LYS A 303 17.05 -1.35 -6.27
CA LYS A 303 16.91 -0.87 -7.65
C LYS A 303 17.33 -1.91 -8.69
N ALA A 304 18.44 -2.60 -8.43
CA ALA A 304 19.10 -3.47 -9.42
C ALA A 304 19.05 -4.96 -9.08
N SER A 305 18.45 -5.35 -7.95
CA SER A 305 18.40 -6.74 -7.52
C SER A 305 17.20 -7.01 -6.62
N LEU A 306 16.63 -8.21 -6.74
CA LEU A 306 15.58 -8.69 -5.86
C LEU A 306 16.19 -9.26 -4.58
N PRO A 307 15.96 -8.65 -3.40
CA PRO A 307 16.46 -9.17 -2.14
C PRO A 307 15.94 -10.58 -1.86
N ALA A 308 16.74 -11.41 -1.19
CA ALA A 308 16.38 -12.79 -0.88
C ALA A 308 15.11 -12.89 -0.02
N SER A 309 14.91 -11.96 0.91
CA SER A 309 13.69 -11.89 1.73
C SER A 309 12.46 -11.52 0.93
N THR A 310 12.58 -10.60 -0.02
CA THR A 310 11.49 -10.27 -0.96
C THR A 310 11.12 -11.47 -1.81
N ARG A 311 12.10 -12.18 -2.38
CA ARG A 311 11.86 -13.44 -3.12
C ARG A 311 11.18 -14.48 -2.24
N GLY A 312 11.68 -14.69 -1.02
CA GLY A 312 11.11 -15.64 -0.08
C GLY A 312 9.67 -15.30 0.34
N ALA A 313 9.29 -14.03 0.42
CA ALA A 313 7.90 -13.64 0.64
C ALA A 313 7.01 -13.96 -0.58
N ILE A 314 7.49 -13.69 -1.80
CA ILE A 314 6.79 -14.06 -3.04
C ILE A 314 6.58 -15.58 -3.09
N ASP A 315 7.59 -16.37 -2.75
CA ASP A 315 7.49 -17.84 -2.74
C ASP A 315 6.45 -18.34 -1.72
N VAL A 316 6.37 -17.72 -0.54
CA VAL A 316 5.33 -18.04 0.46
C VAL A 316 3.94 -17.70 -0.05
N ILE A 317 3.74 -16.51 -0.64
CA ILE A 317 2.44 -16.10 -1.20
C ILE A 317 2.03 -17.01 -2.35
N LYS A 318 2.98 -17.36 -3.22
CA LYS A 318 2.76 -18.27 -4.34
C LYS A 318 2.37 -19.67 -3.86
N ALA A 319 3.07 -20.19 -2.85
CA ALA A 319 2.75 -21.49 -2.26
C ALA A 319 1.34 -21.48 -1.65
N ASP A 320 1.00 -20.45 -0.87
CA ASP A 320 -0.35 -20.28 -0.32
C ASP A 320 -1.42 -20.20 -1.42
N ALA A 321 -1.17 -19.47 -2.50
CA ALA A 321 -2.06 -19.43 -3.66
C ALA A 321 -2.28 -20.82 -4.26
N VAL A 322 -1.21 -21.57 -4.51
CA VAL A 322 -1.28 -22.93 -5.09
C VAL A 322 -2.02 -23.89 -4.16
N ASP A 323 -1.71 -23.87 -2.87
CA ASP A 323 -2.36 -24.71 -1.85
C ASP A 323 -3.87 -24.45 -1.76
N ASN A 324 -4.30 -23.23 -2.11
CA ASN A 324 -5.70 -22.83 -2.18
C ASN A 324 -6.30 -22.88 -3.60
N GLY A 325 -5.66 -23.60 -4.54
CA GLY A 325 -6.17 -23.80 -5.90
C GLY A 325 -6.17 -22.53 -6.76
N ARG A 326 -5.29 -21.58 -6.45
CA ARG A 326 -5.10 -20.29 -7.13
C ARG A 326 -3.67 -20.13 -7.62
N SER A 327 -3.42 -19.01 -8.28
CA SER A 327 -2.09 -18.54 -8.63
C SER A 327 -2.01 -17.03 -8.44
N ILE A 328 -0.79 -16.50 -8.36
CA ILE A 328 -0.58 -15.06 -8.57
C ILE A 328 -0.90 -14.80 -10.05
N THR A 329 -1.89 -13.94 -10.31
CA THR A 329 -2.33 -13.58 -11.66
C THR A 329 -1.80 -12.23 -12.09
N ASP A 330 -1.48 -11.35 -11.13
CA ASP A 330 -1.12 -9.97 -11.38
C ASP A 330 0.13 -9.58 -10.58
N VAL A 331 1.11 -9.01 -11.27
CA VAL A 331 2.36 -8.51 -10.67
C VAL A 331 2.53 -7.05 -11.06
N LEU A 332 2.37 -6.14 -10.11
CA LEU A 332 2.46 -4.71 -10.37
C LEU A 332 3.82 -4.18 -9.94
N VAL A 333 4.64 -3.73 -10.88
CA VAL A 333 5.94 -3.11 -10.57
C VAL A 333 5.81 -1.60 -10.67
N PHE A 334 5.90 -0.89 -9.55
CA PHE A 334 5.71 0.55 -9.47
C PHE A 334 7.04 1.28 -9.67
N GLY A 335 7.02 2.27 -10.57
CA GLY A 335 8.19 3.06 -10.95
C GLY A 335 8.82 2.62 -12.27
N ASP A 336 9.56 3.55 -12.87
CA ASP A 336 10.28 3.35 -14.14
C ASP A 336 11.53 2.48 -13.97
N GLN A 337 12.29 2.26 -15.05
CA GLN A 337 13.54 1.50 -15.01
C GLN A 337 14.64 2.15 -14.15
N ASN A 338 14.53 3.44 -13.83
CA ASN A 338 15.48 4.13 -12.95
C ASN A 338 15.21 3.81 -11.48
N SER A 339 13.99 3.43 -11.14
CA SER A 339 13.55 3.05 -9.80
C SER A 339 13.65 1.54 -9.59
N VAL A 340 13.15 0.75 -10.53
CA VAL A 340 13.28 -0.71 -10.57
C VAL A 340 13.79 -1.12 -11.94
N SER A 341 15.07 -1.49 -12.01
CA SER A 341 15.71 -1.86 -13.27
C SER A 341 15.01 -3.04 -13.93
N ASP A 342 15.23 -3.23 -15.24
CA ASP A 342 14.64 -4.36 -15.95
C ASP A 342 15.14 -5.70 -15.39
N ALA A 343 16.39 -5.77 -14.91
CA ALA A 343 16.90 -6.97 -14.23
C ALA A 343 16.15 -7.27 -12.92
N ALA A 344 15.81 -6.24 -12.13
CA ALA A 344 15.01 -6.41 -10.92
C ALA A 344 13.55 -6.77 -11.26
N TYR A 345 12.98 -6.13 -12.29
CA TYR A 345 11.67 -6.46 -12.83
C TYR A 345 11.59 -7.94 -13.24
N ASP A 346 12.50 -8.40 -14.09
CA ASP A 346 12.56 -9.78 -14.57
C ASP A 346 12.71 -10.77 -13.41
N ALA A 347 13.52 -10.42 -12.40
CA ALA A 347 13.69 -11.24 -11.20
C ALA A 347 12.39 -11.36 -10.38
N VAL A 348 11.58 -10.29 -10.31
CA VAL A 348 10.26 -10.29 -9.66
C VAL A 348 9.29 -11.16 -10.44
N VAL A 349 9.20 -10.99 -11.77
CA VAL A 349 8.33 -11.79 -12.63
C VAL A 349 8.67 -13.27 -12.51
N ALA A 350 9.96 -13.61 -12.61
CA ALA A 350 10.42 -14.98 -12.45
C ALA A 350 10.13 -15.56 -11.05
N ALA A 351 10.08 -14.73 -10.00
CA ALA A 351 9.73 -15.19 -8.65
C ALA A 351 8.23 -15.48 -8.51
N ALA A 352 7.38 -14.67 -9.14
CA ALA A 352 5.92 -14.80 -9.08
C ALA A 352 5.39 -16.03 -9.84
N GLY A 353 6.13 -16.50 -10.85
CA GLY A 353 5.73 -17.62 -11.73
C GLY A 353 4.75 -17.18 -12.81
#